data_AF-A0A081PGU0-F1
#
_entry.id   AF-A0A081PGU0-F1
#
_cell.length_a   1.000
_cell.length_b   1.000
_cell.length_c   1.000
_cell.angle_alpha   90.00
_cell.angle_beta   90.00
_cell.angle_gamma   90.00
#
_symmetry.space_group_name_H-M   'P 1'
#
loop_
_entity.id
_entity.type
_entity.pdbx_description
1 polymer ?
#
loop_
_entity_poly.entity_id
_entity_poly.type
_entity_poly.pdbx_seq_one_letter_code
_entity_poly.pdbx_strand_id
1 'polypeptide(L)'
;MKYFLQMSLVLFILWSKSSQAQQIHTLSLKEAWEQANDNYPGLHERKYLIEEFKIRKKEAQSQALPQVQLQAQSSFGTLNGSAGAFFPVPGVFNIR
;
A
#
# COMPACT_ATOMS: atom_id res chain seq x y z
N MET A 1 -3.03 61.23 7.56
CA MET A 1 -2.08 60.32 8.24
C MET A 1 -2.66 59.71 9.53
N LYS A 2 -3.30 60.49 10.42
CA LYS A 2 -3.86 60.00 11.70
C LYS A 2 -4.89 58.86 11.54
N TYR A 3 -5.84 58.99 10.62
CA TYR A 3 -6.88 57.98 10.38
C TYR A 3 -6.36 56.70 9.72
N PHE A 4 -5.32 56.80 8.87
CA PHE A 4 -4.68 55.64 8.25
C PHE A 4 -3.98 54.77 9.30
N LEU A 5 -3.30 55.41 10.25
CA LEU A 5 -2.67 54.73 11.38
C LEU A 5 -3.71 54.03 12.26
N GLN A 6 -4.83 54.69 12.55
CA GLN A 6 -5.92 54.11 13.35
C GLN A 6 -6.56 52.90 12.65
N MET A 7 -6.77 52.97 11.33
CA MET A 7 -7.32 51.86 10.56
C MET A 7 -6.39 50.64 10.52
N SER A 8 -5.09 50.87 10.35
CA SER A 8 -4.09 49.79 10.40
C SER A 8 -4.06 49.09 11.76
N LEU A 9 -4.29 49.83 12.85
CA LEU A 9 -4.26 49.30 14.21
C LEU A 9 -5.49 48.42 14.49
N VAL A 10 -6.67 48.85 14.02
CA VAL A 10 -7.91 48.06 14.11
C VAL A 10 -7.79 46.76 13.31
N LEU A 11 -7.23 46.81 12.10
CA LEU A 11 -6.98 45.62 11.28
C LEU A 11 -6.04 44.63 11.99
N PHE A 12 -4.98 45.13 12.64
CA PHE A 12 -4.04 44.28 13.38
C PHE A 12 -4.69 43.57 14.58
N ILE A 13 -5.56 44.29 15.31
CA ILE A 13 -6.31 43.72 16.44
C ILE A 13 -7.28 42.64 15.97
N LEU A 14 -8.01 42.87 14.88
CA LEU A 14 -8.92 41.89 14.30
C LEU A 14 -8.18 40.63 13.82
N TRP A 15 -6.99 40.80 13.23
CA TRP A 15 -6.17 39.70 12.75
C TRP A 15 -5.60 38.86 13.90
N SER A 16 -5.22 39.49 15.03
CA SER A 16 -4.70 38.80 16.21
C SER A 16 -5.69 37.78 16.82
N LYS A 17 -7.00 38.03 16.71
CA LYS A 17 -8.04 37.14 17.25
C LYS A 17 -8.18 35.84 16.47
N SER A 18 -7.75 35.81 15.21
CA SER A 18 -7.76 34.61 14.37
C SER A 18 -6.58 33.67 14.64
N SER A 19 -5.59 34.10 15.43
CA SER A 19 -4.38 33.32 15.74
C SER A 19 -4.47 32.59 17.09
N GLN A 20 -5.61 31.98 17.39
CA GLN A 20 -5.73 31.00 18.47
C GLN A 20 -5.58 29.59 17.87
N ALA A 21 -4.38 29.25 17.43
CA ALA A 21 -4.07 27.92 16.89
C ALA A 21 -3.75 26.88 17.99
N GLN A 22 -3.78 27.28 19.26
CA GLN A 22 -3.54 26.40 20.39
C GLN A 22 -4.85 26.01 21.05
N GLN A 23 -5.67 25.26 20.32
CA GLN A 23 -6.70 24.47 20.97
C GLN A 23 -5.97 23.32 21.65
N ILE A 24 -5.78 23.44 22.96
CA ILE A 24 -5.27 22.34 23.79
C ILE A 24 -6.41 21.31 23.85
N HIS A 25 -6.58 20.53 22.78
CA HIS A 25 -7.29 19.27 22.86
C HIS A 25 -6.39 18.33 23.68
N THR A 26 -6.48 18.43 25.01
CA THR A 26 -5.95 17.40 25.90
C THR A 26 -6.77 16.15 25.63
N LEU A 27 -6.29 15.29 24.73
CA LEU A 27 -6.80 13.94 24.60
C LEU A 27 -6.70 13.27 25.97
N SER A 28 -7.81 12.71 26.44
CA SER A 28 -7.75 11.83 27.60
C SER A 28 -6.82 10.65 27.29
N LEU A 29 -6.23 10.04 28.32
CA LEU A 29 -5.33 8.89 28.12
C LEU A 29 -6.02 7.77 27.32
N LYS A 30 -7.33 7.60 27.50
CA LYS A 30 -8.15 6.66 26.76
C LYS A 30 -8.20 7.00 25.27
N GLU A 31 -8.53 8.24 24.93
CA GLU A 31 -8.62 8.68 23.52
C GLU A 31 -7.25 8.65 22.83
N ALA A 32 -6.20 9.04 23.54
CA ALA A 32 -4.83 8.95 23.04
C ALA A 32 -4.42 7.48 22.77
N TRP A 33 -4.82 6.56 23.64
CA TRP A 33 -4.57 5.13 23.47
C TRP A 33 -5.36 4.53 22.31
N GLU A 34 -6.65 4.85 22.17
CA GLU A 34 -7.47 4.41 21.04
C GLU A 34 -6.90 4.95 19.72
N GLN A 35 -6.53 6.23 19.67
CA GLN A 35 -5.93 6.86 18.49
C GLN A 35 -4.56 6.25 18.14
N ALA A 36 -3.76 5.90 19.15
CA ALA A 36 -2.50 5.19 18.94
C ALA A 36 -2.74 3.76 18.44
N ASN A 37 -3.68 3.00 19.01
CA ASN A 37 -4.01 1.67 18.52
C ASN A 37 -4.42 1.69 17.04
N ASP A 38 -5.19 2.69 16.63
CA ASP A 38 -5.74 2.78 15.28
C ASP A 38 -4.75 3.34 14.26
N ASN A 39 -3.83 4.21 14.67
CA ASN A 39 -2.95 4.93 13.74
C ASN A 39 -1.46 4.62 13.89
N TYR A 40 -1.05 3.84 14.90
CA TYR A 40 0.36 3.57 15.13
C TYR A 40 0.93 2.61 14.07
N PRO A 41 1.88 3.06 13.22
CA PRO A 41 2.35 2.26 12.08
C PRO A 41 2.97 0.93 12.51
N GLY A 42 3.68 0.90 13.64
CA GLY A 42 4.34 -0.31 14.12
C GLY A 42 3.38 -1.43 14.51
N LEU A 43 2.14 -1.13 14.90
CA LEU A 43 1.12 -2.15 15.19
C LEU A 43 0.57 -2.73 13.88
N HIS A 44 0.33 -1.87 12.89
CA HIS A 44 -0.10 -2.29 11.55
C HIS A 44 0.95 -3.14 10.87
N GLU A 45 2.22 -2.74 10.90
CA GLU A 45 3.34 -3.53 10.36
C GLU A 45 3.37 -4.95 10.95
N ARG A 46 3.21 -5.07 12.28
CA ARG A 46 3.18 -6.39 12.94
C ARG A 46 1.98 -7.22 12.51
N LYS A 47 0.81 -6.60 12.35
CA LYS A 47 -0.39 -7.26 11.83
C LYS A 47 -0.18 -7.75 10.40
N TYR A 48 0.41 -6.93 9.53
CA TYR A 48 0.73 -7.31 8.15
C TYR A 48 1.75 -8.45 8.09
N LEU A 49 2.78 -8.43 8.92
CA LEU A 49 3.75 -9.54 9.01
C LEU A 49 3.07 -10.86 9.38
N ILE A 50 2.14 -10.86 10.34
CA ILE A 50 1.38 -12.05 10.72
C ILE A 50 0.57 -12.58 9.53
N GLU A 51 -0.10 -11.71 8.79
CA GLU A 51 -0.86 -12.10 7.59
C GLU A 51 0.05 -12.61 6.47
N GLU A 52 1.21 -12.00 6.26
CA GLU A 52 2.22 -12.48 5.31
C GLU A 52 2.66 -13.91 5.66
N PHE A 53 2.97 -14.18 6.93
CA PHE A 53 3.36 -15.53 7.36
C PHE A 53 2.24 -16.56 7.15
N LYS A 54 0.98 -16.17 7.31
CA LYS A 54 -0.16 -17.06 7.02
C LYS A 54 -0.25 -17.39 5.53
N ILE A 55 -0.06 -16.39 4.66
CA ILE A 55 -0.05 -16.59 3.20
C ILE A 55 1.11 -17.48 2.80
N ARG A 56 2.33 -17.16 3.27
CA ARG A 56 3.53 -17.95 3.00
C ARG A 56 3.38 -19.41 3.45
N LYS A 57 2.73 -19.66 4.59
CA LYS A 57 2.40 -21.01 5.05
C LYS A 57 1.48 -21.74 4.06
N LYS A 58 0.43 -21.07 3.57
CA LYS A 58 -0.48 -21.64 2.55
C LYS A 58 0.24 -21.89 1.23
N GLU A 59 1.12 -21.00 0.81
CA GLU A 59 1.95 -21.19 -0.39
C GLU A 59 2.86 -22.40 -0.25
N ALA A 60 3.57 -22.55 0.88
CA ALA A 60 4.41 -23.71 1.15
C ALA A 60 3.58 -25.02 1.12
N GLN A 61 2.37 -25.01 1.69
CA GLN A 61 1.44 -26.14 1.60
C GLN A 61 0.98 -26.40 0.16
N SER A 62 0.70 -25.35 -0.61
CA SER A 62 0.26 -25.46 -2.00
C SER A 62 1.38 -25.90 -2.96
N GLN A 63 2.63 -25.55 -2.69
CA GLN A 63 3.80 -26.01 -3.44
C GLN A 63 4.06 -27.50 -3.21
N ALA A 64 3.70 -28.03 -2.03
CA ALA A 64 3.77 -29.46 -1.75
C ALA A 64 2.68 -30.25 -2.49
N LEU A 65 1.65 -29.59 -3.03
CA LEU A 65 0.62 -30.22 -3.84
C LEU A 65 0.99 -30.17 -5.33
N PRO A 66 0.68 -31.22 -6.11
CA PRO A 66 0.89 -31.20 -7.56
C PRO A 66 0.02 -30.13 -8.19
N GLN A 67 0.64 -29.17 -8.87
CA GLN A 67 -0.07 -28.12 -9.59
C GLN A 67 -0.49 -28.65 -10.98
N VAL A 68 -1.80 -28.64 -11.25
CA VAL A 68 -2.34 -28.94 -12.58
C VAL A 68 -2.43 -27.64 -13.37
N GLN A 69 -1.54 -27.45 -14.34
CA GLN A 69 -1.58 -26.31 -15.26
C GLN A 69 -2.06 -26.81 -16.63
N LEU A 70 -3.25 -26.39 -17.04
CA LEU A 70 -3.75 -26.64 -18.40
C LEU A 70 -3.24 -25.52 -19.30
N GLN A 71 -2.32 -25.86 -20.21
CA GLN A 71 -1.82 -24.94 -21.24
C GLN A 71 -2.21 -25.49 -22.61
N ALA A 72 -3.02 -24.74 -23.37
CA ALA A 72 -3.38 -25.08 -24.74
C ALA A 72 -2.46 -24.30 -25.70
N GLN A 73 -1.48 -24.97 -26.29
CA GLN A 73 -0.60 -24.37 -27.30
C GLN A 73 -1.09 -24.77 -28.70
N SER A 74 -1.57 -23.79 -29.48
CA SER A 74 -1.87 -23.98 -30.90
C SER A 74 -0.61 -23.65 -31.70
N SER A 75 0.06 -24.66 -32.24
CA SER A 75 1.18 -24.47 -33.16
C SER A 75 0.68 -24.63 -34.60
N PHE A 76 0.54 -23.53 -35.34
CA PHE A 76 0.36 -23.56 -36.78
C PHE A 76 1.75 -23.56 -37.43
N GLY A 77 2.24 -24.73 -37.83
CA GLY A 77 3.50 -24.90 -38.54
C GLY A 77 3.26 -25.31 -39.99
N THR A 78 3.73 -24.49 -40.94
CA THR A 78 3.85 -24.87 -42.35
C THR A 78 4.84 -26.02 -42.51
N LEU A 79 4.40 -27.07 -43.19
CA LEU A 79 5.19 -28.21 -43.65
C LEU A 79 6.39 -27.69 -44.46
N ASN A 80 7.57 -27.53 -43.86
CA ASN A 80 8.93 -27.44 -44.47
C ASN A 80 9.94 -26.67 -43.59
N GLY A 81 10.03 -26.97 -42.30
CA GLY A 81 11.08 -26.43 -41.43
C GLY A 81 11.53 -27.49 -40.44
N SER A 82 12.82 -27.84 -40.49
CA SER A 82 13.48 -28.87 -39.68
C SER A 82 12.98 -28.91 -38.23
N ALA A 83 12.44 -30.07 -37.83
CA ALA A 83 11.87 -30.31 -36.52
C ALA A 83 12.96 -30.26 -35.43
N GLY A 84 13.16 -29.08 -34.84
CA GLY A 84 13.84 -28.96 -33.56
C GLY A 84 12.96 -29.61 -32.49
N ALA A 85 13.46 -30.67 -31.85
CA ALA A 85 12.75 -31.42 -30.83
C ALA A 85 12.22 -30.49 -29.72
N PHE A 86 10.89 -30.31 -29.69
CA PHE A 86 10.20 -29.53 -28.68
C PHE A 86 9.94 -30.43 -27.48
N PHE A 87 10.69 -30.23 -26.40
CA PHE A 87 10.38 -30.83 -25.10
C PHE A 87 9.69 -29.76 -24.26
N PRO A 88 8.37 -29.85 -24.02
CA PRO A 88 7.72 -28.95 -23.09
C PRO A 88 8.21 -29.28 -21.68
N VAL A 89 9.21 -28.53 -21.21
CA VAL A 89 9.57 -28.48 -19.79
C VAL A 89 8.54 -27.56 -19.12
N PRO A 90 7.80 -28.03 -18.09
CA PRO A 90 6.86 -27.17 -17.39
C PRO A 90 7.60 -25.95 -16.82
N GLY A 91 7.20 -24.76 -17.25
CA GLY A 91 7.67 -23.48 -16.69
C GLY A 91 8.74 -22.72 -17.47
N VAL A 92 9.11 -23.12 -18.69
CA VAL A 92 10.07 -22.34 -19.51
C VAL A 92 9.42 -21.93 -20.83
N PHE A 93 9.07 -20.65 -20.95
CA PHE A 93 8.67 -20.03 -22.22
C PHE A 93 9.83 -19.19 -22.74
N ASN A 94 10.39 -19.56 -23.89
CA ASN A 94 11.18 -18.62 -24.68
C ASN A 94 10.20 -17.72 -25.45
N ILE A 95 9.99 -16.52 -24.92
CA ILE A 95 9.33 -15.44 -25.63
C ILE A 95 10.37 -14.85 -26.60
N ARG A 96 10.14 -14.96 -27.90
CA ARG A 96 10.78 -14.10 -28.89
C ARG A 96 9.73 -13.67 -29.91
#